data_AF-A0A2V2X0A6-F1
#
_entry.id   AF-A0A2V2X0A6-F1
#
_cell.length_a   1.000
_cell.length_b   1.000
_cell.length_c   1.000
_cell.angle_alpha   90.00
_cell.angle_beta   90.00
_cell.angle_gamma   90.00
#
_symmetry.space_group_name_H-M   'P 1'
#
loop_
_entity.id
_entity.type
_entity.pdbx_description
1 polymer ?
#
loop_
_entity_poly.entity_id
_entity_poly.type
_entity_poly.pdbx_seq_one_letter_code
_entity_poly.pdbx_strand_id
1 'polypeptide(L)'
;MACPRVQYRRRMHYATRGNRMKLVRTPGNRLVMQKRVKRSQGPHTPWVLGHKRLAGTKALRHTEARLASRHEKSTSRPYGGVLSHEQVRDRIVRAFLIEEQRIVKRALKAHAKSQKEKKRRDSKKKRKEKKAALTKKIAAKVGARSALTKKTTAKKKAASRVPVGAKVKK
;
A
#
# COMPACT_ATOMS: atom_id res chain seq x y z
N MET A 1 52.44 -38.97 -36.71
CA MET A 1 51.74 -37.69 -36.47
C MET A 1 52.70 -36.73 -35.77
N ALA A 2 53.30 -35.77 -36.48
CA ALA A 2 54.17 -34.78 -35.85
C ALA A 2 53.32 -33.78 -35.06
N CYS A 3 53.48 -33.73 -33.74
CA CYS A 3 52.82 -32.75 -32.86
C CYS A 3 53.64 -31.45 -32.84
N PRO A 4 53.14 -30.33 -33.40
CA PRO A 4 53.91 -29.09 -33.42
C PRO A 4 54.02 -28.51 -32.02
N ARG A 5 55.25 -28.23 -31.55
CA ARG A 5 55.48 -27.49 -30.30
C ARG A 5 55.10 -26.03 -30.49
N VAL A 6 54.54 -25.44 -29.44
CA VAL A 6 54.06 -24.06 -29.43
C VAL A 6 54.57 -23.34 -28.19
N GLN A 7 54.80 -22.03 -28.32
CA GLN A 7 55.33 -21.20 -27.25
C GLN A 7 54.34 -20.10 -26.88
N TYR A 8 54.36 -19.69 -25.62
CA TYR A 8 53.67 -18.48 -25.16
C TYR A 8 54.32 -17.25 -25.81
N ARG A 9 53.48 -16.33 -26.30
CA ARG A 9 53.95 -15.11 -26.97
C ARG A 9 54.07 -13.88 -26.06
N ARG A 10 53.56 -13.96 -24.83
CA ARG A 10 53.63 -12.89 -23.83
C ARG A 10 54.57 -13.32 -22.72
N ARG A 11 55.18 -12.34 -22.02
CA ARG A 11 56.11 -12.57 -20.90
C ARG A 11 55.53 -13.39 -19.73
N MET A 12 54.20 -13.49 -19.61
CA MET A 12 53.56 -14.37 -18.63
C MET A 12 53.38 -15.78 -19.22
N HIS A 13 54.21 -16.71 -18.78
CA HIS A 13 54.27 -18.09 -19.29
C HIS A 13 53.41 -19.11 -18.51
N TYR A 14 52.68 -18.66 -17.48
CA TYR A 14 51.86 -19.53 -16.63
C TYR A 14 50.41 -19.68 -17.12
N ALA A 15 49.85 -20.88 -16.94
CA ALA A 15 48.47 -21.22 -17.29
C ALA A 15 47.47 -20.76 -16.21
N THR A 16 47.10 -19.48 -16.23
CA THR A 16 46.15 -18.91 -15.27
C THR A 16 44.77 -18.66 -15.88
N ARG A 17 43.74 -18.41 -15.04
CA ARG A 17 42.38 -18.05 -15.50
C ARG A 17 42.36 -16.84 -16.45
N GLY A 18 43.30 -15.90 -16.31
CA GLY A 18 43.42 -14.71 -17.15
C GLY A 18 44.33 -14.87 -18.38
N ASN A 19 45.10 -15.95 -18.45
CA ASN A 19 46.09 -16.22 -19.51
C ASN A 19 45.78 -17.49 -20.31
N ARG A 20 44.49 -17.81 -20.46
CA ARG A 20 44.05 -18.93 -21.30
C ARG A 20 44.40 -18.65 -22.77
N MET A 21 44.96 -19.63 -23.45
CA MET A 21 45.37 -19.54 -24.86
C MET A 21 44.43 -20.34 -25.77
N LYS A 22 44.32 -19.95 -27.04
CA LYS A 22 43.70 -20.68 -28.14
C LYS A 22 44.80 -21.01 -29.15
N LEU A 23 44.86 -22.26 -29.59
CA LEU A 23 45.68 -22.65 -30.74
C LEU A 23 44.95 -22.26 -32.00
N VAL A 24 45.64 -21.52 -32.87
CA VAL A 24 45.12 -21.07 -34.16
C VAL A 24 46.12 -21.50 -35.22
N ARG A 25 45.61 -22.15 -36.27
CA ARG A 25 46.39 -22.42 -37.48
C ARG A 25 46.43 -21.12 -38.29
N THR A 26 47.64 -20.61 -38.52
CA THR A 26 47.83 -19.38 -39.30
C THR A 26 47.76 -19.67 -40.80
N PRO A 27 47.55 -18.64 -41.65
CA PRO A 27 47.59 -18.79 -43.11
C PRO A 27 48.90 -19.41 -43.62
N GLY A 28 50.04 -19.12 -42.97
CA GLY A 28 51.33 -19.76 -43.24
C GLY A 28 51.45 -21.21 -42.71
N ASN A 29 50.33 -21.87 -42.45
CA ASN A 29 50.21 -23.25 -41.99
C ASN A 29 51.00 -23.59 -40.70
N ARG A 30 51.14 -22.65 -39.76
CA ARG A 30 51.81 -22.90 -38.45
C ARG A 30 50.81 -22.81 -37.29
N LEU A 31 51.00 -23.60 -36.23
CA LEU A 31 50.21 -23.48 -35.01
C LEU A 31 50.78 -22.39 -34.11
N VAL A 32 49.92 -21.47 -33.68
CA VAL A 32 50.32 -20.34 -32.83
C VAL A 32 49.34 -20.19 -31.67
N MET A 33 49.86 -19.86 -30.47
CA MET A 33 49.02 -19.49 -29.32
C MET A 33 48.55 -18.04 -29.42
N GLN A 34 47.24 -17.83 -29.35
CA GLN A 34 46.61 -16.52 -29.19
C GLN A 34 45.85 -16.43 -27.86
N LYS A 35 45.89 -15.26 -27.21
CA LYS A 35 45.24 -15.07 -25.90
C LYS A 35 43.72 -15.04 -26.04
N ARG A 36 43.01 -15.83 -25.23
CA ARG A 36 41.56 -15.74 -25.09
C ARG A 36 41.20 -14.62 -24.10
N VAL A 37 40.14 -13.89 -24.42
CA VAL A 37 39.53 -12.92 -23.48
C VAL A 37 38.77 -13.66 -22.37
N LYS A 38 38.73 -13.07 -21.17
CA LYS A 38 37.94 -13.61 -20.05
C LYS A 38 36.45 -13.40 -20.35
N ARG A 39 35.65 -14.45 -20.32
CA ARG A 39 34.20 -14.37 -20.50
C ARG A 39 33.53 -13.84 -19.23
N SER A 40 32.44 -13.09 -19.42
CA SER A 40 31.51 -12.68 -18.38
C SER A 40 30.35 -13.66 -18.33
N GLN A 41 29.76 -13.89 -17.15
CA GLN A 41 28.48 -14.60 -17.06
C GLN A 41 27.33 -13.71 -17.54
N GLY A 42 27.52 -12.38 -17.55
CA GLY A 42 26.52 -11.39 -17.98
C GLY A 42 25.60 -10.90 -16.86
N PRO A 43 24.58 -10.09 -17.20
CA PRO A 43 23.64 -9.56 -16.23
C PRO A 43 22.72 -10.63 -15.62
N HIS A 44 22.63 -10.67 -14.30
CA HIS A 44 21.78 -11.57 -13.53
C HIS A 44 20.79 -10.78 -12.68
N THR A 45 19.71 -11.44 -12.27
CA THR A 45 18.82 -10.92 -11.24
C THR A 45 19.54 -10.78 -9.90
N PRO A 46 19.01 -9.98 -8.96
CA PRO A 46 19.54 -9.89 -7.60
C PRO A 46 19.68 -11.27 -6.95
N TRP A 47 20.71 -11.43 -6.11
CA TRP A 47 21.02 -12.70 -5.45
C TRP A 47 19.86 -13.21 -4.59
N VAL A 48 19.23 -12.32 -3.83
CA VAL A 48 18.07 -12.62 -2.96
C VAL A 48 16.87 -13.21 -3.74
N LEU A 49 16.79 -12.94 -5.04
CA LEU A 49 15.72 -13.42 -5.92
C LEU A 49 16.15 -14.60 -6.81
N GLY A 50 17.27 -15.26 -6.46
CA GLY A 50 17.73 -16.50 -7.09
C GLY A 50 18.81 -16.35 -8.16
N HIS A 51 19.43 -15.18 -8.31
CA HIS A 51 20.59 -14.93 -9.19
C HIS A 51 20.51 -15.57 -10.59
N LYS A 52 19.34 -15.51 -11.24
CA LYS A 52 19.11 -16.10 -12.56
C LYS A 52 19.62 -15.17 -13.66
N ARG A 53 20.09 -15.75 -14.77
CA ARG A 53 20.54 -14.98 -15.94
C ARG A 53 19.36 -14.26 -16.60
N LEU A 54 19.51 -12.96 -16.87
CA LEU A 54 18.46 -12.18 -17.52
C LEU A 54 18.33 -12.50 -19.01
N ALA A 55 17.14 -12.89 -19.44
CA ALA A 55 16.82 -13.07 -20.86
C ALA A 55 16.90 -11.74 -21.65
N GLY A 56 17.31 -11.81 -22.92
CA GLY A 56 17.39 -10.66 -23.81
C GLY A 56 18.53 -9.68 -23.54
N THR A 57 19.45 -9.99 -22.62
CA THR A 57 20.66 -9.17 -22.35
C THR A 57 21.92 -9.95 -22.71
N LYS A 58 22.89 -9.32 -23.37
CA LYS A 58 24.13 -9.98 -23.81
C LYS A 58 25.12 -10.19 -22.64
N ALA A 59 25.90 -11.27 -22.70
CA ALA A 59 26.92 -11.59 -21.69
C ALA A 59 28.25 -10.87 -21.97
N LEU A 60 28.22 -9.54 -21.89
CA LEU A 60 29.38 -8.69 -22.23
C LEU A 60 30.35 -8.54 -21.05
N ARG A 61 31.64 -8.40 -21.34
CA ARG A 61 32.67 -8.05 -20.34
C ARG A 61 32.73 -6.53 -20.12
N HIS A 62 33.36 -6.05 -19.04
CA HIS A 62 33.42 -4.62 -18.72
C HIS A 62 33.85 -3.70 -19.88
N THR A 63 34.87 -4.08 -20.66
CA THR A 63 35.32 -3.28 -21.81
C THR A 63 34.29 -3.26 -22.95
N GLU A 64 33.69 -4.41 -23.24
CA GLU A 64 32.70 -4.58 -24.31
C GLU A 64 31.36 -3.92 -23.92
N ALA A 65 30.94 -4.08 -22.67
CA ALA A 65 29.71 -3.50 -22.12
C ALA A 65 29.75 -1.96 -22.12
N ARG A 66 30.95 -1.38 -21.96
CA ARG A 66 31.14 0.08 -22.07
C ARG A 66 30.87 0.58 -23.49
N LEU A 67 31.30 -0.18 -24.51
CA LEU A 67 31.17 0.18 -25.92
C LEU A 67 29.80 -0.21 -26.51
N ALA A 68 29.14 -1.21 -25.93
CA ALA A 68 27.86 -1.72 -26.42
C ALA A 68 26.72 -0.71 -26.25
N SER A 69 25.75 -0.78 -27.16
CA SER A 69 24.53 0.02 -27.10
C SER A 69 23.64 -0.40 -25.92
N ARG A 70 22.71 0.49 -25.52
CA ARG A 70 21.83 0.24 -24.37
C ARG A 70 20.92 -0.98 -24.59
N HIS A 71 20.41 -1.18 -25.80
CA HIS A 71 19.46 -2.25 -26.14
C HIS A 71 20.05 -3.65 -26.00
N GLU A 72 21.38 -3.80 -26.06
CA GLU A 72 22.03 -5.08 -25.82
C GLU A 72 22.18 -5.40 -24.33
N LYS A 73 22.10 -4.38 -23.47
CA LYS A 73 22.32 -4.46 -22.02
C LYS A 73 21.02 -4.51 -21.23
N SER A 74 19.92 -3.99 -21.77
CA SER A 74 18.63 -3.92 -21.09
C SER A 74 17.44 -4.16 -22.02
N THR A 75 16.28 -4.42 -21.41
CA THR A 75 14.98 -4.52 -22.10
C THR A 75 14.18 -3.22 -21.89
N SER A 76 13.16 -2.96 -22.72
CA SER A 76 12.33 -1.75 -22.69
C SER A 76 11.39 -1.61 -21.48
N ARG A 77 11.06 -2.71 -20.79
CA ARG A 77 10.15 -2.70 -19.63
C ARG A 77 10.78 -2.04 -18.38
N PRO A 78 9.96 -1.61 -17.40
CA PRO A 78 10.45 -1.17 -16.09
C PRO A 78 11.36 -2.23 -15.43
N TYR A 79 12.46 -1.77 -14.82
CA TYR A 79 13.51 -2.62 -14.24
C TYR A 79 14.16 -3.60 -15.24
N GLY A 80 14.08 -3.32 -16.54
CA GLY A 80 14.78 -4.07 -17.59
C GLY A 80 16.29 -4.05 -17.39
N GLY A 81 16.93 -5.22 -17.44
CA GLY A 81 18.36 -5.36 -17.14
C GLY A 81 18.69 -5.57 -15.66
N VAL A 82 17.68 -5.55 -14.78
CA VAL A 82 17.84 -5.89 -13.35
C VAL A 82 16.92 -7.04 -12.95
N LEU A 83 15.65 -7.01 -13.34
CA LEU A 83 14.65 -8.00 -12.93
C LEU A 83 14.11 -8.82 -14.10
N SER A 84 13.71 -10.07 -13.80
CA SER A 84 12.97 -10.90 -14.74
C SER A 84 11.53 -10.39 -14.91
N HIS A 85 10.83 -10.86 -15.94
CA HIS A 85 9.46 -10.46 -16.20
C HIS A 85 8.49 -10.91 -15.08
N GLU A 86 8.70 -12.12 -14.56
CA GLU A 86 7.96 -12.67 -13.40
C GLU A 86 8.11 -11.76 -12.18
N GLN A 87 9.35 -11.39 -11.84
CA GLN A 87 9.64 -10.52 -10.70
C GLN A 87 9.01 -9.12 -10.84
N VAL A 88 8.99 -8.57 -12.06
CA VAL A 88 8.34 -7.28 -12.32
C VAL A 88 6.83 -7.40 -12.16
N ARG A 89 6.21 -8.46 -12.71
CA ARG A 89 4.78 -8.74 -12.56
C ARG A 89 4.39 -8.86 -11.09
N ASP A 90 5.13 -9.66 -10.31
CA ASP A 90 4.87 -9.87 -8.89
C ASP A 90 4.94 -8.57 -8.09
N ARG A 91 5.90 -7.68 -8.42
CA ARG A 91 6.01 -6.37 -7.76
C ARG A 91 4.83 -5.47 -8.07
N ILE A 92 4.37 -5.45 -9.33
CA ILE A 92 3.21 -4.64 -9.75
C ILE A 92 1.94 -5.16 -9.05
N VAL A 93 1.68 -6.46 -9.14
CA VAL A 93 0.49 -7.09 -8.55
C VAL A 93 0.49 -6.91 -7.03
N ARG A 94 1.63 -7.14 -6.36
CA ARG A 94 1.75 -6.97 -4.91
C ARG A 94 1.55 -5.53 -4.48
N ALA A 95 2.12 -4.56 -5.20
CA ALA A 95 1.93 -3.15 -4.91
C ALA A 95 0.45 -2.77 -4.97
N PHE A 96 -0.21 -3.14 -6.07
CA PHE A 96 -1.65 -2.90 -6.26
C PHE A 96 -2.50 -3.51 -5.14
N LEU A 97 -2.37 -4.82 -4.89
CA LEU A 97 -3.21 -5.51 -3.90
C LEU A 97 -2.98 -4.99 -2.47
N ILE A 98 -1.74 -4.69 -2.10
CA ILE A 98 -1.44 -4.15 -0.77
C ILE A 98 -2.02 -2.74 -0.63
N GLU A 99 -1.99 -1.93 -1.69
CA GLU A 99 -2.57 -0.60 -1.69
C GLU A 99 -4.10 -0.65 -1.56
N GLU A 100 -4.77 -1.51 -2.32
CA GLU A 100 -6.21 -1.75 -2.20
C GLU A 100 -6.60 -2.20 -0.79
N GLN A 101 -5.88 -3.17 -0.22
CA GLN A 101 -6.10 -3.62 1.16
C GLN A 101 -5.89 -2.49 2.18
N ARG A 102 -4.91 -1.62 1.97
CA ARG A 102 -4.67 -0.45 2.84
C ARG A 102 -5.82 0.55 2.76
N ILE A 103 -6.35 0.81 1.57
CA ILE A 103 -7.50 1.70 1.37
C ILE A 103 -8.74 1.12 2.05
N VAL A 104 -9.05 -0.16 1.80
CA VAL A 104 -10.19 -0.86 2.44
C VAL A 104 -10.06 -0.82 3.96
N LYS A 105 -8.87 -1.09 4.51
CA LYS A 105 -8.63 -1.03 5.96
C LYS A 105 -8.83 0.38 6.53
N ARG A 106 -8.48 1.44 5.79
CA ARG A 106 -8.73 2.83 6.19
C ARG A 106 -10.23 3.16 6.14
N ALA A 107 -10.92 2.75 5.08
CA ALA A 107 -12.36 2.97 4.91
C ALA A 107 -13.19 2.29 6.01
N LEU A 108 -12.91 1.03 6.32
CA LEU A 108 -13.58 0.30 7.41
C LEU A 108 -13.36 0.97 8.77
N LYS A 109 -12.13 1.42 9.05
CA LYS A 109 -11.82 2.18 10.27
C LYS A 109 -12.58 3.50 10.33
N ALA A 110 -12.66 4.24 9.22
CA ALA A 110 -13.40 5.49 9.13
C ALA A 110 -14.91 5.27 9.32
N HIS A 111 -15.48 4.25 8.68
CA HIS A 111 -16.88 3.88 8.84
C HIS A 111 -17.20 3.52 10.30
N ALA A 112 -16.40 2.65 10.93
CA ALA A 112 -16.58 2.27 12.33
C ALA A 112 -16.50 3.49 13.28
N LYS A 113 -15.59 4.44 13.03
CA LYS A 113 -15.49 5.69 13.79
C LYS A 113 -16.76 6.54 13.64
N SER A 114 -17.26 6.71 12.41
CA SER A 114 -18.48 7.48 12.14
C SER A 114 -19.72 6.86 12.80
N GLN A 115 -19.87 5.53 12.76
CA GLN A 115 -20.99 4.82 13.37
C GLN A 115 -20.97 4.94 14.91
N LYS A 116 -19.78 4.84 15.52
CA LYS A 116 -19.60 5.05 16.96
C LYS A 116 -19.99 6.48 17.36
N GLU A 117 -19.65 7.47 16.54
CA GLU A 117 -20.03 8.86 16.80
C GLU A 117 -21.54 9.09 16.68
N LYS A 118 -22.18 8.55 15.63
CA LYS A 118 -23.66 8.58 15.47
C LYS A 118 -24.35 7.98 16.69
N LYS A 119 -23.97 6.76 17.10
CA LYS A 119 -24.51 6.10 18.31
C LYS A 119 -24.31 6.92 19.59
N ARG A 120 -23.18 7.64 19.73
CA ARG A 120 -22.95 8.57 20.86
C ARG A 120 -23.86 9.80 20.80
N ARG A 121 -24.11 10.36 19.61
CA ARG A 121 -25.05 11.49 19.43
C ARG A 121 -26.49 11.06 19.73
N ASP A 122 -26.92 9.91 19.21
CA ASP A 122 -28.28 9.39 19.42
C ASP A 122 -28.55 9.05 20.88
N SER A 123 -27.57 8.44 21.57
CA SER A 123 -27.68 8.16 23.01
C SER A 123 -27.74 9.43 23.87
N LYS A 124 -27.01 10.50 23.50
CA LYS A 124 -27.14 11.82 24.16
C LYS A 124 -28.53 12.42 23.95
N LYS A 125 -29.08 12.38 22.73
CA LYS A 125 -30.43 12.88 22.42
C LYS A 125 -31.49 12.14 23.23
N LYS A 126 -31.44 10.80 23.23
CA LYS A 126 -32.33 9.94 24.04
C LYS A 126 -32.23 10.21 25.54
N ARG A 127 -31.04 10.51 26.07
CA ARG A 127 -30.85 10.88 27.48
C ARG A 127 -31.46 12.24 27.81
N LYS A 128 -31.39 13.22 26.89
CA LYS A 128 -32.00 14.55 27.04
C LYS A 128 -33.53 14.45 27.07
N GLU A 129 -34.12 13.68 26.16
CA GLU A 129 -35.56 13.39 26.13
C GLU A 129 -36.04 12.71 27.42
N LYS A 130 -35.31 11.69 27.91
CA LYS A 130 -35.62 11.05 29.21
C LYS A 130 -35.57 12.03 30.38
N LYS A 131 -34.59 12.93 30.42
CA LYS A 131 -34.52 13.99 31.47
C LYS A 131 -35.68 14.98 31.38
N ALA A 132 -36.08 15.39 30.17
CA ALA A 132 -37.24 16.25 29.96
C ALA A 132 -38.55 15.57 30.42
N ALA A 133 -38.70 14.27 30.12
CA ALA A 133 -39.84 13.49 30.60
C ALA A 133 -39.85 13.34 32.14
N LEU A 134 -38.69 13.11 32.76
CA LEU A 134 -38.54 13.00 34.22
C LEU A 134 -38.88 14.32 34.93
N THR A 135 -38.35 15.44 34.43
CA THR A 135 -38.62 16.78 35.00
C THR A 135 -40.09 17.15 34.90
N LYS A 136 -40.76 16.85 33.78
CA LYS A 136 -42.21 17.05 33.64
C LYS A 136 -43.03 16.24 34.65
N LYS A 137 -42.63 14.97 34.90
CA LYS A 137 -43.25 14.13 35.95
C LYS A 137 -43.02 14.67 37.37
N ILE A 138 -41.82 15.18 37.66
CA ILE A 138 -41.51 15.76 38.98
C ILE A 138 -42.30 17.05 39.21
N ALA A 139 -42.37 17.95 38.22
CA ALA A 139 -43.11 19.21 38.33
C ALA A 139 -44.61 18.98 38.61
N ALA A 140 -45.24 18.01 37.94
CA ALA A 140 -46.62 17.61 38.21
C ALA A 140 -46.82 17.11 39.66
N LYS A 141 -45.81 16.44 40.23
CA LYS A 141 -45.84 15.91 41.60
C LYS A 141 -45.59 16.98 42.67
N VAL A 142 -44.79 18.01 42.36
CA VAL A 142 -44.51 19.15 43.24
C VAL A 142 -45.74 20.07 43.35
N GLY A 143 -46.41 20.38 42.23
CA GLY A 143 -47.64 21.19 42.25
C GLY A 143 -48.80 20.55 43.03
N ALA A 144 -48.89 19.22 43.04
CA ALA A 144 -49.87 18.49 43.84
C ALA A 144 -49.56 18.53 45.36
N ARG A 145 -48.28 18.59 45.75
CA ARG A 145 -47.86 18.64 47.16
C ARG A 145 -48.11 20.01 47.81
N SER A 146 -47.94 21.11 47.08
CA SER A 146 -48.24 22.47 47.58
C SER A 146 -49.73 22.82 47.60
N ALA A 147 -50.55 22.14 46.79
CA ALA A 147 -52.02 22.27 46.84
C ALA A 147 -52.66 21.47 47.97
N LEU A 148 -51.99 20.41 48.47
CA LEU A 148 -52.47 19.63 49.61
C LEU A 148 -52.19 20.28 50.98
N THR A 149 -51.19 21.18 51.08
CA THR A 149 -50.79 21.81 52.36
C THR A 149 -51.44 23.16 52.64
N LYS A 150 -52.26 23.72 51.73
CA LYS A 150 -53.09 24.91 51.99
C LYS A 150 -54.58 24.59 52.16
N LYS A 151 -54.89 23.52 52.90
CA LYS A 151 -56.27 23.16 53.27
C LYS A 151 -56.59 23.49 54.72
N THR A 152 -56.33 24.73 55.13
CA THR A 152 -57.02 25.44 56.23
C THR A 152 -56.91 26.93 55.93
N THR A 153 -57.91 27.53 55.29
CA THR A 153 -58.80 28.48 55.97
C THR A 153 -59.95 28.80 55.03
N ALA A 154 -61.18 28.67 55.54
CA ALA A 154 -62.38 28.98 54.81
C ALA A 154 -62.53 30.50 54.59
N LYS A 155 -62.74 30.94 53.35
CA LYS A 155 -63.86 31.84 53.00
C LYS A 155 -64.02 32.07 51.48
N LYS A 156 -65.30 31.98 51.09
CA LYS A 156 -66.03 32.58 49.96
C LYS A 156 -65.80 32.05 48.53
N LYS A 157 -66.87 31.41 48.02
CA LYS A 157 -67.24 31.35 46.60
C LYS A 157 -67.20 32.77 46.02
N ALA A 158 -66.40 32.99 44.98
CA ALA A 158 -66.62 34.05 44.02
C ALA A 158 -67.21 33.42 42.76
N ALA A 159 -68.45 33.77 42.47
CA ALA A 159 -69.20 33.34 41.31
C ALA A 159 -68.53 33.80 40.00
N SER A 160 -68.76 33.01 38.96
CA SER A 160 -68.50 33.34 37.56
C SER A 160 -69.07 34.71 37.19
N ARG A 161 -68.25 35.62 36.67
CA ARG A 161 -68.72 36.79 35.91
C ARG A 161 -68.39 36.56 34.43
N VAL A 162 -69.35 36.01 33.70
CA VAL A 162 -69.42 36.17 32.24
C VAL A 162 -70.23 37.45 32.00
N PRO A 163 -69.75 38.39 31.15
CA PRO A 163 -70.51 39.58 30.86
C PRO A 163 -71.49 39.36 29.69
N VAL A 164 -72.28 40.40 29.46
CA VAL A 164 -73.09 40.69 28.25
C VAL A 164 -74.56 40.29 28.37
N GLY A 165 -75.38 41.30 28.70
CA GLY A 165 -76.82 41.23 28.54
C GLY A 165 -77.25 41.57 27.11
N ALA A 166 -78.38 41.00 26.70
CA ALA A 166 -79.35 41.62 25.81
C ALA A 166 -80.64 40.79 25.85
N LYS A 167 -81.76 41.48 25.72
CA LYS A 167 -83.13 41.04 25.94
C LYS A 167 -83.68 40.15 24.80
N VAL A 168 -84.37 39.07 25.21
CA VAL A 168 -85.76 38.67 24.87
C VAL A 168 -86.20 38.50 23.39
N LYS A 169 -86.57 37.24 23.08
CA LYS A 169 -87.62 36.69 22.16
C LYS A 169 -87.45 36.93 20.64
N LYS A 170 -87.80 36.00 19.75
CA LYS A 170 -88.52 34.71 19.80
C LYS A 170 -87.65 33.63 19.14
#